data_AF-E6PKX0-F1
#
_entry.id   AF-E6PKX0-F1
#
_cell.length_a   1.000
_cell.length_b   1.000
_cell.length_c   1.000
_cell.angle_alpha   90.00
_cell.angle_beta   90.00
_cell.angle_gamma   90.00
#
_symmetry.space_group_name_H-M   'P 1'
#
loop_
_entity.id
_entity.type
_entity.pdbx_description
1 polymer ?
#
loop_
_entity_poly.entity_id
_entity_poly.type
_entity_poly.pdbx_seq_one_letter_code
_entity_poly.pdbx_strand_id
1 'polypeptide(L)'
;MIAEALQDAGLPAGVVNFVTNAPADAAEVVEAMIAHPAVRRVNFTGSTRVGKIIASLCAWYLKPVVLELGGKAPRVVPDDADIEAAVNAAAFGAFANSGQICMSTERIIVDESIADAFVSRPAAKASGLPLGDPRKGPAVLGPVVDMSTVERCNALIDDALAKGASLVCGGKADSTLMPATLLDQSLRTCAFSATNRSARSNRPCGSRTSRRRLPAPATTNTDSPPPFSGATWRVP
;
A
#
# COMPACT_ATOMS: atom_id res chain seq x y z
N MET A 1 26.93 -8.34 2.51
CA MET A 1 25.64 -7.74 2.96
C MET A 1 25.80 -6.23 3.14
N ILE A 2 24.72 -5.44 3.24
CA ILE A 2 24.82 -3.96 3.33
C ILE A 2 25.62 -3.50 4.56
N ALA A 3 25.40 -4.10 5.72
CA ALA A 3 26.13 -3.75 6.94
C ALA A 3 27.64 -4.00 6.82
N GLU A 4 28.04 -5.11 6.21
CA GLU A 4 29.45 -5.43 5.91
C GLU A 4 30.04 -4.42 4.92
N ALA A 5 29.31 -4.06 3.86
CA ALA A 5 29.79 -3.06 2.90
C ALA A 5 30.07 -1.70 3.56
N LEU A 6 29.30 -1.31 4.57
CA LEU A 6 29.55 -0.11 5.36
C LEU A 6 30.78 -0.25 6.26
N GLN A 7 31.03 -1.44 6.81
CA GLN A 7 32.24 -1.73 7.58
C GLN A 7 33.48 -1.73 6.68
N ASP A 8 33.42 -2.39 5.52
CA ASP A 8 34.50 -2.44 4.52
C ASP A 8 34.85 -1.05 3.97
N ALA A 9 33.86 -0.15 3.91
CA ALA A 9 34.06 1.27 3.59
C ALA A 9 34.81 2.06 4.69
N GLY A 10 35.11 1.44 5.83
CA GLY A 10 35.92 2.02 6.90
C GLY A 10 35.13 2.78 7.96
N LEU A 11 33.83 2.54 8.11
CA LEU A 11 33.06 3.17 9.20
C LEU A 11 33.60 2.71 10.57
N PRO A 12 33.83 3.63 11.53
CA PRO A 12 34.30 3.26 12.85
C PRO A 12 33.37 2.29 13.59
N ALA A 13 33.94 1.47 14.48
CA ALA A 13 33.18 0.56 15.31
C ALA A 13 32.11 1.31 16.14
N GLY A 14 30.89 0.75 16.18
CA GLY A 14 29.76 1.32 16.92
C GLY A 14 28.97 2.41 16.18
N VAL A 15 29.39 2.88 15.01
CA VAL A 15 28.63 3.86 14.21
C VAL A 15 27.38 3.23 13.59
N VAL A 16 27.52 2.01 13.03
CA VAL A 16 26.40 1.22 12.51
C VAL A 16 26.35 -0.09 13.27
N ASN A 17 25.22 -0.33 13.92
CA ASN A 17 24.95 -1.56 14.65
C ASN A 17 23.75 -2.25 14.00
N PHE A 18 23.90 -3.50 13.61
CA PHE A 18 22.84 -4.30 13.02
C PHE A 18 22.36 -5.32 14.04
N VAL A 19 21.08 -5.27 14.39
CA VAL A 19 20.46 -6.14 15.39
C VAL A 19 19.31 -6.88 14.72
N THR A 20 19.28 -8.19 14.89
CA THR A 20 18.21 -9.07 14.39
C THR A 20 17.60 -9.82 15.56
N ASN A 21 16.31 -10.10 15.49
CA ASN A 21 15.58 -10.82 16.51
C ASN A 21 14.50 -11.70 15.85
N ALA A 22 14.02 -12.71 16.58
CA ALA A 22 12.87 -13.47 16.12
C ALA A 22 11.59 -12.62 16.24
N PRO A 23 10.56 -12.84 15.40
CA PRO A 23 9.31 -12.09 15.47
C PRO A 23 8.64 -12.10 16.85
N ALA A 24 8.78 -13.19 17.60
CA ALA A 24 8.23 -13.34 18.95
C ALA A 24 8.84 -12.34 19.95
N ASP A 25 10.13 -12.01 19.77
CA ASP A 25 10.88 -11.14 20.68
C ASP A 25 10.81 -9.66 20.28
N ALA A 26 10.16 -9.36 19.14
CA ALA A 26 10.22 -8.03 18.52
C ALA A 26 9.66 -6.92 19.41
N ALA A 27 8.63 -7.19 20.19
CA ALA A 27 8.07 -6.19 21.09
C ALA A 27 9.08 -5.79 22.17
N GLU A 28 9.67 -6.77 22.86
CA GLU A 28 10.61 -6.55 23.96
C GLU A 28 11.91 -5.89 23.47
N VAL A 29 12.50 -6.40 22.39
CA VAL A 29 13.75 -5.86 21.82
C VAL A 29 13.56 -4.41 21.36
N VAL A 30 12.46 -4.11 20.65
CA VAL A 30 12.20 -2.76 20.15
C VAL A 30 11.92 -1.79 21.29
N GLU A 31 11.15 -2.20 22.31
CA GLU A 31 10.90 -1.38 23.49
C GLU A 31 12.20 -1.06 24.24
N ALA A 32 13.03 -2.07 24.50
CA ALA A 32 14.33 -1.89 25.14
C ALA A 32 15.23 -0.89 24.37
N MET A 33 15.23 -0.97 23.03
CA MET A 33 15.96 -0.02 22.19
C MET A 33 15.39 1.40 22.32
N ILE A 34 14.07 1.59 22.24
CA ILE A 34 13.42 2.90 22.32
C ILE A 34 13.63 3.53 23.71
N ALA A 35 13.53 2.73 24.78
CA ALA A 35 13.69 3.16 26.16
C ALA A 35 15.13 3.62 26.47
N HIS A 36 16.12 3.11 25.73
CA HIS A 36 17.51 3.34 26.05
C HIS A 36 17.88 4.85 26.03
N PRO A 37 18.56 5.38 27.06
CA PRO A 37 18.89 6.81 27.15
C PRO A 37 19.72 7.34 25.97
N ALA A 38 20.56 6.49 25.37
CA ALA A 38 21.39 6.87 24.22
C ALA A 38 20.61 7.05 22.91
N VAL A 39 19.41 6.46 22.77
CA VAL A 39 18.59 6.64 21.57
C VAL A 39 17.98 8.03 21.57
N ARG A 40 18.25 8.81 20.53
CA ARG A 40 17.81 10.21 20.41
C ARG A 40 16.67 10.42 19.41
N ARG A 41 16.46 9.48 18.48
CA ARG A 41 15.42 9.54 17.46
C ARG A 41 15.10 8.12 16.99
N VAL A 42 13.85 7.89 16.64
CA VAL A 42 13.35 6.64 16.06
C VAL A 42 12.84 6.91 14.65
N ASN A 43 13.22 6.07 13.69
CA ASN A 43 12.65 6.07 12.34
C ASN A 43 12.04 4.69 12.13
N PHE A 44 10.76 4.64 11.77
CA PHE A 44 10.06 3.38 11.55
C PHE A 44 9.30 3.40 10.24
N THR A 45 9.47 2.33 9.47
CA THR A 45 8.70 2.04 8.26
C THR A 45 8.01 0.70 8.43
N GLY A 46 6.69 0.66 8.27
CA GLY A 46 5.94 -0.57 8.45
C GLY A 46 4.43 -0.36 8.50
N SER A 47 3.72 -1.24 9.21
CA SER A 47 2.25 -1.14 9.28
C SER A 47 1.81 -0.01 10.21
N THR A 48 0.69 0.64 9.88
CA THR A 48 0.04 1.63 10.76
C THR A 48 -0.25 1.10 12.17
N ARG A 49 -0.56 -0.21 12.30
CA ARG A 49 -0.83 -0.84 13.61
C ARG A 49 0.41 -0.80 14.49
N VAL A 50 1.55 -1.24 13.96
CA VAL A 50 2.83 -1.24 14.68
C VAL A 50 3.35 0.18 14.88
N GLY A 51 3.19 1.06 13.87
CA GLY A 51 3.56 2.46 13.96
C GLY A 51 2.87 3.19 15.12
N LYS A 52 1.60 2.88 15.39
CA LYS A 52 0.90 3.42 16.58
C LYS A 52 1.52 2.96 17.89
N ILE A 53 1.93 1.70 17.99
CA ILE A 53 2.60 1.16 19.18
C ILE A 53 3.94 1.88 19.40
N ILE A 54 4.75 1.99 18.33
CA ILE A 54 6.05 2.68 18.37
C ILE A 54 5.87 4.15 18.72
N ALA A 55 4.87 4.83 18.16
CA ALA A 55 4.56 6.22 18.49
C ALA A 55 4.23 6.39 19.98
N SER A 56 3.43 5.49 20.55
CA SER A 56 3.09 5.51 21.98
C SER A 56 4.32 5.29 22.87
N LEU A 57 5.19 4.33 22.53
CA LEU A 57 6.44 4.10 23.25
C LEU A 57 7.37 5.31 23.16
N CYS A 58 7.52 5.89 21.96
CA CYS A 58 8.31 7.09 21.76
C CYS A 58 7.76 8.27 22.57
N ALA A 59 6.44 8.43 22.66
CA ALA A 59 5.82 9.45 23.50
C ALA A 59 6.12 9.23 24.99
N TRP A 60 6.03 7.98 25.47
CA TRP A 60 6.35 7.62 26.86
C TRP A 60 7.79 7.95 27.24
N TYR A 61 8.75 7.64 26.36
CA TYR A 61 10.18 7.88 26.57
C TYR A 61 10.69 9.22 26.02
N LEU A 62 9.79 10.11 25.58
CA LEU A 62 10.08 11.43 24.99
C LEU A 62 11.12 11.37 23.85
N LYS A 63 10.92 10.46 22.90
CA LYS A 63 11.76 10.29 21.71
C LYS A 63 11.06 10.86 20.46
N PRO A 64 11.70 11.76 19.69
CA PRO A 64 11.23 12.14 18.36
C PRO A 64 11.12 10.91 17.46
N VAL A 65 10.02 10.82 16.70
CA VAL A 65 9.74 9.68 15.82
C VAL A 65 9.29 10.12 14.43
N VAL A 66 9.80 9.45 13.39
CA VAL A 66 9.34 9.55 12.00
C VAL A 66 8.72 8.22 11.60
N LEU A 67 7.51 8.26 11.01
CA LEU A 67 6.68 7.10 10.74
C LEU A 67 6.24 7.03 9.28
N GLU A 68 6.65 5.98 8.57
CA GLU A 68 6.23 5.69 7.20
C GLU A 68 5.30 4.46 7.20
N LEU A 69 3.99 4.70 7.16
CA LEU A 69 2.97 3.72 7.57
C LEU A 69 2.17 3.08 6.42
N GLY A 70 2.67 3.24 5.20
CA GLY A 70 2.00 2.84 3.97
C GLY A 70 0.80 3.72 3.60
N GLY A 71 0.24 3.52 2.41
CA GLY A 71 -0.96 4.23 1.95
C GLY A 71 -1.98 3.32 1.28
N LYS A 72 -2.97 3.95 0.63
CA LYS A 72 -3.91 3.36 -0.32
C LYS A 72 -3.89 4.25 -1.57
N ALA A 73 -2.80 4.20 -2.33
CA ALA A 73 -2.49 5.24 -3.30
C ALA A 73 -3.49 5.21 -4.48
N PRO A 74 -4.22 6.31 -4.73
CA PRO A 74 -5.10 6.42 -5.89
C PRO A 74 -4.31 6.84 -7.13
N ARG A 75 -4.76 6.36 -8.29
CA ARG A 75 -4.37 6.87 -9.61
C ARG A 75 -5.62 7.41 -10.28
N VAL A 76 -5.61 8.69 -10.62
CA VAL A 76 -6.72 9.35 -11.32
C VAL A 76 -6.41 9.41 -12.82
N VAL A 77 -7.37 9.03 -13.66
CA VAL A 77 -7.27 9.04 -15.12
C VAL A 77 -8.38 9.95 -15.67
N PRO A 78 -8.05 11.22 -16.03
CA PRO A 78 -9.01 12.16 -16.62
C PRO A 78 -9.40 11.78 -18.06
N ASP A 79 -10.44 12.43 -18.60
CA ASP A 79 -10.99 12.17 -19.95
C ASP A 79 -10.02 12.51 -21.09
N ASP A 80 -9.08 13.40 -20.87
CA ASP A 80 -8.03 13.80 -21.81
C ASP A 80 -6.73 12.97 -21.68
N ALA A 81 -6.71 11.95 -20.83
CA ALA A 81 -5.54 11.11 -20.63
C ALA A 81 -5.21 10.27 -21.88
N ASP A 82 -3.92 10.13 -22.16
CA ASP A 82 -3.43 9.04 -23.01
C ASP A 82 -3.73 7.70 -22.33
N ILE A 83 -4.72 6.99 -22.87
CA ILE A 83 -5.22 5.73 -22.32
C ILE A 83 -4.10 4.69 -22.24
N GLU A 84 -3.25 4.56 -23.26
CA GLU A 84 -2.19 3.55 -23.27
C GLU A 84 -1.13 3.87 -22.21
N ALA A 85 -0.71 5.13 -22.12
CA ALA A 85 0.22 5.57 -21.08
C ALA A 85 -0.38 5.36 -19.68
N ALA A 86 -1.67 5.67 -19.50
CA ALA A 86 -2.37 5.49 -18.23
C ALA A 86 -2.48 4.01 -17.84
N VAL A 87 -2.78 3.11 -18.78
CA VAL A 87 -2.82 1.65 -18.58
C VAL A 87 -1.44 1.12 -18.18
N ASN A 88 -0.39 1.55 -18.88
CA ASN A 88 0.98 1.16 -18.58
C ASN A 88 1.41 1.59 -17.18
N ALA A 89 1.15 2.85 -16.83
CA ALA A 89 1.47 3.40 -15.53
C ALA A 89 0.64 2.77 -14.39
N ALA A 90 -0.63 2.44 -14.67
CA ALA A 90 -1.50 1.74 -13.73
C ALA A 90 -1.01 0.32 -13.45
N ALA A 91 -0.70 -0.46 -14.50
CA ALA A 91 -0.18 -1.82 -14.35
C ALA A 91 1.16 -1.85 -13.61
N PHE A 92 2.10 -0.97 -13.98
CA PHE A 92 3.39 -0.88 -13.28
C PHE A 92 3.19 -0.47 -11.82
N GLY A 93 2.44 0.59 -11.56
CA GLY A 93 2.20 1.09 -10.19
C GLY A 93 1.48 0.09 -9.30
N ALA A 94 0.58 -0.72 -9.87
CA ALA A 94 -0.18 -1.73 -9.14
C ALA A 94 0.65 -2.99 -8.83
N PHE A 95 1.46 -3.44 -9.80
CA PHE A 95 2.01 -4.79 -9.77
C PHE A 95 3.53 -4.88 -9.64
N ALA A 96 4.26 -3.77 -9.68
CA ALA A 96 5.68 -3.76 -9.35
C ALA A 96 5.92 -4.37 -7.96
N ASN A 97 6.95 -5.23 -7.83
CA ASN A 97 7.23 -6.04 -6.64
C ASN A 97 6.00 -6.83 -6.14
N SER A 98 5.17 -7.31 -7.07
CA SER A 98 3.90 -7.97 -6.77
C SER A 98 3.00 -7.12 -5.86
N GLY A 99 2.99 -5.80 -6.03
CA GLY A 99 2.18 -4.88 -5.23
C GLY A 99 2.66 -4.66 -3.79
N GLN A 100 3.83 -5.19 -3.42
CA GLN A 100 4.40 -5.06 -2.08
C GLN A 100 5.25 -3.79 -1.94
N ILE A 101 4.67 -2.64 -2.30
CA ILE A 101 5.31 -1.32 -2.19
C ILE A 101 4.35 -0.39 -1.43
N CYS A 102 4.88 0.45 -0.54
CA CYS A 102 4.08 1.38 0.27
C CYS A 102 3.23 2.36 -0.55
N MET A 103 3.68 2.67 -1.77
CA MET A 103 3.08 3.59 -2.73
C MET A 103 2.44 2.89 -3.94
N SER A 104 2.22 1.57 -3.88
CA SER A 104 1.55 0.84 -4.95
C SER A 104 0.17 1.44 -5.25
N THR A 105 -0.18 1.48 -6.54
CA THR A 105 -1.51 1.89 -7.00
C THR A 105 -2.52 0.85 -6.56
N GLU A 106 -3.37 1.21 -5.60
CA GLU A 106 -4.39 0.31 -5.05
C GLU A 106 -5.82 0.72 -5.41
N ARG A 107 -5.98 1.91 -6.00
CA ARG A 107 -7.26 2.40 -6.53
C ARG A 107 -7.01 3.15 -7.84
N ILE A 108 -7.50 2.63 -8.96
CA ILE A 108 -7.54 3.40 -10.21
C ILE A 108 -8.91 4.06 -10.28
N ILE A 109 -8.98 5.38 -10.45
CA ILE A 109 -10.20 6.18 -10.57
C ILE A 109 -10.21 6.77 -11.98
N VAL A 110 -11.20 6.41 -12.78
CA VAL A 110 -11.27 6.79 -14.20
C VAL A 110 -12.48 7.69 -14.44
N ASP A 111 -12.32 8.72 -15.28
CA ASP A 111 -13.47 9.52 -15.73
C ASP A 111 -14.51 8.66 -16.42
N GLU A 112 -15.80 8.90 -16.13
CA GLU A 112 -16.93 8.11 -16.61
C GLU A 112 -16.98 8.06 -18.15
N SER A 113 -16.56 9.13 -18.84
CA SER A 113 -16.61 9.22 -20.31
C SER A 113 -15.65 8.29 -21.04
N ILE A 114 -14.58 7.82 -20.38
CA ILE A 114 -13.56 6.93 -20.95
C ILE A 114 -13.48 5.57 -20.24
N ALA A 115 -14.30 5.36 -19.21
CA ALA A 115 -14.26 4.19 -18.34
C ALA A 115 -14.37 2.86 -19.12
N ASP A 116 -15.36 2.73 -20.00
CA ASP A 116 -15.59 1.52 -20.79
C ASP A 116 -14.40 1.20 -21.72
N ALA A 117 -13.81 2.23 -22.31
CA ALA A 117 -12.63 2.10 -23.18
C ALA A 117 -11.37 1.74 -22.39
N PHE A 118 -11.31 2.12 -21.12
CA PHE A 118 -10.18 1.86 -20.24
C PHE A 118 -10.23 0.46 -19.63
N VAL A 119 -11.35 0.03 -19.04
CA VAL A 119 -11.47 -1.18 -18.17
C VAL A 119 -10.82 -2.45 -18.74
N SER A 120 -11.03 -2.73 -20.03
CA SER A 120 -10.54 -3.96 -20.66
C SER A 120 -9.02 -4.01 -20.82
N ARG A 121 -8.35 -2.85 -20.93
CA ARG A 121 -6.92 -2.77 -21.26
C ARG A 121 -5.99 -3.10 -20.08
N PRO A 122 -6.19 -2.56 -18.85
CA PRO A 122 -5.44 -2.99 -17.68
C PRO A 122 -5.64 -4.46 -17.35
N ALA A 123 -6.84 -5.01 -17.58
CA ALA A 123 -7.14 -6.42 -17.35
C ALA A 123 -6.35 -7.33 -18.30
N ALA A 124 -6.33 -7.01 -19.59
CA ALA A 124 -5.52 -7.73 -20.57
C ALA A 124 -4.03 -7.65 -20.23
N LYS A 125 -3.53 -6.45 -19.89
CA LYS A 125 -2.14 -6.25 -19.49
C LYS A 125 -1.76 -7.01 -18.22
N ALA A 126 -2.62 -6.97 -17.19
CA ALA A 126 -2.42 -7.67 -15.92
C ALA A 126 -2.40 -9.19 -16.11
N SER A 127 -3.32 -9.73 -16.90
CA SER A 127 -3.40 -11.17 -17.20
C SER A 127 -2.17 -11.68 -17.96
N GLY A 128 -1.54 -10.82 -18.77
CA GLY A 128 -0.34 -11.14 -19.53
C GLY A 128 0.98 -11.02 -18.77
N LEU A 129 0.97 -10.63 -17.49
CA LEU A 129 2.20 -10.48 -16.71
C LEU A 129 2.81 -11.85 -16.38
N PRO A 130 4.09 -12.12 -16.75
CA PRO A 130 4.76 -13.35 -16.39
C PRO A 130 4.84 -13.54 -14.86
N LEU A 131 4.18 -14.58 -14.36
CA LEU A 131 4.18 -14.99 -12.95
C LEU A 131 5.13 -16.16 -12.77
N GLY A 132 6.05 -16.06 -11.81
CA GLY A 132 6.98 -17.15 -11.54
C GLY A 132 7.99 -16.88 -10.45
N ASP A 133 8.79 -17.90 -10.16
CA ASP A 133 9.93 -17.78 -9.27
C ASP A 133 11.06 -17.04 -10.00
N PRO A 134 11.49 -15.85 -9.54
CA PRO A 134 12.54 -15.08 -10.21
C PRO A 134 13.90 -15.79 -10.24
N ARG A 135 14.08 -16.87 -9.46
CA ARG A 135 15.28 -17.71 -9.50
C ARG A 135 15.29 -18.69 -10.68
N LYS A 136 14.13 -18.96 -11.28
CA LYS A 136 13.95 -19.95 -12.37
C LYS A 136 13.84 -19.32 -13.76
N GLY A 137 13.76 -17.99 -13.84
CA GLY A 137 13.69 -17.27 -15.10
C GLY A 137 13.08 -15.87 -14.91
N PRO A 138 12.93 -15.11 -16.01
CA PRO A 138 12.31 -13.79 -15.97
C PRO A 138 10.86 -13.88 -15.46
N ALA A 139 10.59 -13.22 -14.35
CA ALA A 139 9.26 -13.08 -13.77
C ALA A 139 9.00 -11.59 -13.53
N VAL A 140 7.83 -11.10 -13.96
CA VAL A 140 7.37 -9.74 -13.65
C VAL A 140 6.63 -9.74 -12.31
N LEU A 141 5.87 -10.80 -12.04
CA LEU A 141 5.24 -11.06 -10.75
C LEU A 141 6.04 -12.16 -10.04
N GLY A 142 6.70 -11.79 -8.95
CA GLY A 142 7.35 -12.72 -8.04
C GLY A 142 6.42 -13.16 -6.90
N PRO A 143 6.90 -14.02 -5.99
CA PRO A 143 6.11 -14.41 -4.83
C PRO A 143 5.86 -13.23 -3.88
N VAL A 144 4.68 -13.19 -3.27
CA VAL A 144 4.45 -12.39 -2.07
C VAL A 144 5.23 -12.98 -0.89
N VAL A 145 5.44 -12.19 0.16
CA VAL A 145 6.37 -12.52 1.26
C VAL A 145 6.04 -13.84 1.96
N ASP A 146 4.77 -14.13 2.22
CA ASP A 146 4.34 -15.32 2.95
C ASP A 146 2.86 -15.69 2.68
N MET A 147 2.44 -16.86 3.19
CA MET A 147 1.05 -17.33 3.07
C MET A 147 0.05 -16.45 3.83
N SER A 148 0.47 -15.79 4.92
CA SER A 148 -0.43 -14.87 5.64
C SER A 148 -0.86 -13.68 4.77
N THR A 149 0.02 -13.26 3.87
CA THR A 149 -0.25 -12.24 2.85
C THR A 149 -1.26 -12.77 1.82
N VAL A 150 -1.09 -14.02 1.38
CA VAL A 150 -2.01 -14.69 0.44
C VAL A 150 -3.42 -14.79 1.02
N GLU A 151 -3.54 -15.35 2.23
CA GLU A 151 -4.81 -15.51 2.95
C GLU A 151 -5.54 -14.17 3.10
N ARG A 152 -4.80 -13.13 3.46
CA ARG A 152 -5.36 -11.79 3.60
C ARG A 152 -5.82 -11.20 2.27
N CYS A 153 -5.04 -11.35 1.21
CA CYS A 153 -5.41 -10.87 -0.13
C CYS A 153 -6.66 -11.61 -0.65
N ASN A 154 -6.71 -12.93 -0.47
CA ASN A 154 -7.87 -13.76 -0.77
C ASN A 154 -9.12 -13.29 -0.03
N ALA A 155 -9.01 -12.99 1.27
CA ALA A 155 -10.13 -12.47 2.06
C ALA A 155 -10.61 -11.09 1.57
N LEU A 156 -9.70 -10.24 1.08
CA LEU A 156 -10.06 -8.94 0.50
C LEU A 156 -10.80 -9.11 -0.84
N ILE A 157 -10.41 -10.09 -1.65
CA ILE A 157 -11.14 -10.45 -2.88
C ILE A 157 -12.55 -10.94 -2.53
N ASP A 158 -12.67 -11.88 -1.59
CA ASP A 158 -13.98 -12.41 -1.15
C ASP A 158 -14.88 -11.28 -0.62
N ASP A 159 -14.35 -10.38 0.21
CA ASP A 159 -15.07 -9.22 0.74
C ASP A 159 -15.53 -8.25 -0.37
N ALA A 160 -14.69 -8.00 -1.36
CA ALA A 160 -15.05 -7.13 -2.48
C ALA A 160 -16.17 -7.74 -3.34
N LEU A 161 -16.09 -9.04 -3.64
CA LEU A 161 -17.11 -9.77 -4.40
C LEU A 161 -18.44 -9.81 -3.63
N ALA A 162 -18.40 -10.06 -2.32
CA ALA A 162 -19.59 -10.04 -1.46
C ALA A 162 -20.27 -8.65 -1.42
N LYS A 163 -19.49 -7.58 -1.67
CA LYS A 163 -19.98 -6.19 -1.76
C LYS A 163 -20.39 -5.77 -3.18
N GLY A 164 -20.42 -6.70 -4.14
CA GLY A 164 -20.89 -6.47 -5.50
C GLY A 164 -19.80 -6.00 -6.48
N ALA A 165 -18.52 -6.10 -6.13
CA ALA A 165 -17.44 -5.94 -7.10
C ALA A 165 -17.45 -7.10 -8.11
N SER A 166 -16.99 -6.83 -9.33
CA SER A 166 -16.79 -7.85 -10.36
C SER A 166 -15.30 -8.18 -10.49
N LEU A 167 -14.96 -9.47 -10.52
CA LEU A 167 -13.61 -9.92 -10.85
C LEU A 167 -13.37 -9.75 -12.35
N VAL A 168 -12.40 -8.90 -12.72
CA VAL A 168 -12.09 -8.62 -14.13
C VAL A 168 -10.96 -9.52 -14.63
N CYS A 169 -9.95 -9.77 -13.81
CA CYS A 169 -8.89 -10.74 -14.08
C CYS A 169 -8.21 -11.24 -12.80
N GLY A 170 -7.45 -12.32 -12.92
CA GLY A 170 -6.72 -12.93 -11.81
C GLY A 170 -7.65 -13.69 -10.87
N GLY A 171 -7.45 -13.56 -9.56
CA GLY A 171 -8.25 -14.22 -8.55
C GLY A 171 -7.44 -14.68 -7.34
N LYS A 172 -8.02 -15.61 -6.60
CA LYS A 172 -7.41 -16.17 -5.39
C LYS A 172 -6.20 -17.04 -5.74
N ALA A 173 -5.25 -17.13 -4.82
CA ALA A 173 -4.09 -18.01 -4.92
C ALA A 173 -4.00 -18.94 -3.71
N ASP A 174 -3.39 -20.11 -3.90
CA ASP A 174 -3.11 -21.12 -2.88
C ASP A 174 -1.61 -21.18 -2.49
N SER A 175 -0.79 -20.36 -3.15
CA SER A 175 0.64 -20.23 -2.92
C SER A 175 1.06 -18.77 -2.91
N THR A 176 2.33 -18.50 -2.58
CA THR A 176 2.88 -17.14 -2.62
C THR A 176 2.96 -16.55 -4.04
N LEU A 177 2.80 -17.35 -5.09
CA LEU A 177 2.72 -16.87 -6.46
C LEU A 177 1.29 -16.40 -6.77
N MET A 178 1.00 -15.14 -6.43
CA MET A 178 -0.32 -14.55 -6.66
C MET A 178 -0.44 -13.91 -8.05
N PRO A 179 -1.47 -14.24 -8.85
CA PRO A 179 -1.70 -13.60 -10.14
C PRO A 179 -2.10 -12.14 -9.95
N ALA A 180 -1.81 -11.30 -10.95
CA ALA A 180 -2.28 -9.92 -10.96
C ALA A 180 -3.82 -9.91 -11.02
N THR A 181 -4.41 -9.38 -9.96
CA THR A 181 -5.87 -9.42 -9.76
C THR A 181 -6.44 -8.03 -9.82
N LEU A 182 -7.49 -7.85 -10.62
CA LEU A 182 -8.24 -6.60 -10.75
C LEU A 182 -9.72 -6.86 -10.48
N LEU A 183 -10.28 -6.03 -9.61
CA LEU A 183 -11.71 -5.99 -9.27
C LEU A 183 -12.28 -4.65 -9.71
N ASP A 184 -13.43 -4.65 -10.36
CA ASP A 184 -14.19 -3.44 -10.71
C ASP A 184 -15.35 -3.23 -9.74
N GLN A 185 -15.41 -2.04 -9.13
CA GLN A 185 -16.54 -1.60 -8.32
C GLN A 185 -17.37 -0.62 -9.15
N SER A 186 -18.50 -1.10 -9.71
CA SER A 186 -19.36 -0.38 -10.67
C SER A 186 -20.18 0.79 -10.08
N LEU A 187 -19.61 1.56 -9.16
CA LEU A 187 -20.24 2.74 -8.56
C LEU A 187 -19.81 4.02 -9.30
N ARG A 188 -20.22 4.16 -10.57
CA ARG A 188 -20.22 5.43 -11.37
C ARG A 188 -18.90 6.23 -11.44
N THR A 189 -17.81 5.59 -11.03
CA THR A 189 -16.40 5.88 -11.25
C THR A 189 -15.75 4.50 -11.20
N CYS A 190 -15.11 4.04 -12.27
CA CYS A 190 -14.45 2.73 -12.25
C CYS A 190 -13.32 2.78 -11.22
N ALA A 191 -13.53 2.10 -10.09
CA ALA A 191 -12.57 1.99 -9.01
C ALA A 191 -11.97 0.59 -9.04
N PHE A 192 -10.72 0.47 -9.50
CA PHE A 192 -10.02 -0.82 -9.55
C PHE A 192 -9.16 -1.05 -8.32
N SER A 193 -9.31 -2.20 -7.66
CA SER A 193 -8.38 -2.64 -6.61
C SER A 193 -7.41 -3.71 -7.13
N ALA A 194 -6.11 -3.42 -7.08
CA ALA A 194 -5.06 -4.42 -7.26
C ALA A 194 -4.80 -5.11 -5.91
N THR A 195 -5.00 -6.43 -5.82
CA THR A 195 -5.07 -7.15 -4.53
C THR A 195 -3.87 -8.04 -4.23
N ASN A 196 -2.64 -7.65 -4.56
CA ASN A 196 -1.44 -8.35 -4.07
C ASN A 196 -0.84 -7.68 -2.81
N ARG A 197 -1.61 -6.81 -2.15
CA ARG A 197 -1.21 -6.14 -0.91
C ARG A 197 -2.19 -6.41 0.22
N SER A 198 -1.63 -6.73 1.38
CA SER A 198 -2.33 -7.01 2.63
C SER A 198 -2.94 -5.76 3.30
N ALA A 199 -3.59 -4.82 2.58
CA ALA A 199 -4.08 -3.55 3.13
C ALA A 199 -5.61 -3.37 3.01
N ARG A 200 -6.19 -2.65 4.00
CA ARG A 200 -7.59 -2.68 4.47
C ARG A 200 -8.66 -2.41 3.40
N SER A 201 -9.60 -3.33 3.22
CA SER A 201 -11.00 -3.06 2.83
C SER A 201 -11.85 -3.18 4.10
N ASN A 202 -12.23 -2.07 4.73
CA ASN A 202 -13.23 -2.15 5.81
C ASN A 202 -14.05 -0.86 5.96
N ARG A 203 -14.23 -0.09 4.88
CA ARG A 203 -15.19 1.02 4.88
C ARG A 203 -16.17 0.84 3.72
N PRO A 204 -17.50 0.84 3.99
CA PRO A 204 -18.50 0.85 2.93
C PRO A 204 -18.45 2.20 2.21
N CYS A 205 -18.18 2.19 0.90
CA CYS A 205 -18.27 3.38 0.06
C CYS A 205 -19.74 3.59 -0.31
N GLY A 206 -20.50 4.19 0.62
CA GLY A 206 -21.89 4.58 0.38
C GLY A 206 -21.98 6.10 0.24
N SER A 207 -21.89 6.62 -0.98
CA SER A 207 -22.46 7.95 -1.27
C SER A 207 -23.00 7.99 -2.71
N ARG A 208 -24.32 8.15 -2.84
CA ARG A 208 -24.99 8.44 -4.11
C ARG A 208 -24.62 9.87 -4.50
N THR A 209 -23.96 10.06 -5.64
CA THR A 209 -23.81 11.39 -6.25
C THR A 209 -24.23 11.35 -7.71
N SER A 210 -25.01 12.37 -8.08
CA SER A 210 -25.54 12.63 -9.42
C SER A 210 -24.43 13.07 -10.37
N ARG A 211 -24.66 12.85 -11.68
CA ARG A 211 -23.79 13.19 -12.83
C ARG A 211 -22.87 14.39 -12.55
N ARG A 212 -21.59 14.16 -12.28
CA ARG A 212 -20.55 15.20 -12.27
C ARG A 212 -19.30 14.63 -12.93
N ARG A 213 -18.77 15.34 -13.93
CA ARG A 213 -17.36 15.27 -14.35
C ARG A 213 -16.49 15.25 -13.10
N LEU A 214 -15.36 14.51 -13.13
CA LEU A 214 -14.35 14.62 -12.08
C LEU A 214 -14.11 16.12 -11.80
N PRO A 215 -14.29 16.59 -10.56
CA PRO A 215 -13.93 17.97 -10.25
C PRO A 215 -12.45 18.17 -10.59
N ALA A 216 -12.10 19.37 -11.08
CA ALA A 216 -10.72 19.77 -11.34
C ALA A 216 -9.79 19.29 -10.20
N PRO A 217 -8.53 18.88 -10.50
CA PRO A 217 -7.72 18.00 -9.65
C PRO A 217 -7.37 18.61 -8.28
N ALA A 218 -8.33 18.58 -7.35
CA ALA A 218 -8.24 18.82 -5.93
C ALA A 218 -9.65 18.67 -5.36
N THR A 219 -10.03 17.48 -4.87
CA THR A 219 -11.03 17.30 -3.78
C THR A 219 -11.41 15.84 -3.46
N THR A 220 -11.01 14.83 -4.22
CA THR A 220 -11.33 13.42 -3.87
C THR A 220 -10.40 12.80 -2.81
N ASN A 221 -9.59 13.61 -2.12
CA ASN A 221 -8.50 13.15 -1.26
C ASN A 221 -8.66 13.56 0.21
N THR A 222 -9.79 13.24 0.86
CA THR A 222 -9.89 13.23 2.33
C THR A 222 -11.05 12.35 2.81
N ASP A 223 -10.78 11.08 3.14
CA ASP A 223 -11.60 10.34 4.10
C ASP A 223 -11.06 10.57 5.53
N SER A 224 -11.32 11.76 6.08
CA SER A 224 -10.93 12.18 7.43
C SER A 224 -12.13 12.09 8.41
N PRO A 225 -11.96 11.61 9.66
CA PRO A 225 -12.87 11.93 10.78
C PRO A 225 -12.55 13.32 11.37
N PRO A 226 -13.42 13.91 12.23
CA PRO A 226 -13.83 15.31 12.17
C PRO A 226 -12.84 16.31 12.78
N PRO A 227 -12.99 17.61 12.52
CA PRO A 227 -12.18 18.65 13.15
C PRO A 227 -12.48 18.70 14.64
N PHE A 228 -11.44 18.53 15.47
CA PHE A 228 -11.44 19.05 16.83
C PHE A 228 -11.39 20.58 16.74
N SER A 229 -12.53 21.24 16.91
CA SER A 229 -12.58 22.66 17.26
C SER A 229 -12.36 22.80 18.77
N GLY A 230 -11.37 23.60 19.18
CA GLY A 230 -11.33 24.17 20.52
C GLY A 230 -9.96 24.07 21.20
N ALA A 231 -9.06 24.99 20.87
CA ALA A 231 -8.14 25.61 21.82
C ALA A 231 -7.35 26.72 21.10
N THR A 232 -7.83 27.95 21.20
CA THR A 232 -7.04 29.14 20.92
C THR A 232 -6.02 29.34 22.04
N TRP A 233 -4.73 29.39 21.69
CA TRP A 233 -3.69 29.97 22.55
C TRP A 233 -3.07 31.14 21.81
N ARG A 234 -3.41 32.37 22.24
CA ARG A 234 -2.60 33.58 22.05
C ARG A 234 -1.81 33.78 23.33
N VAL A 235 -0.50 33.99 23.26
CA VAL A 235 0.28 35.03 23.98
C VAL A 235 1.72 35.02 23.42
N PRO A 236 2.50 36.10 23.58
CA PRO A 236 2.37 37.46 23.04
C PRO A 236 3.04 37.62 21.66
#